data_AF-A0A951E3Z6-F1
#
_entry.id   AF-A0A951E3Z6-F1
#
_cell.length_a   1.000
_cell.length_b   1.000
_cell.length_c   1.000
_cell.angle_alpha   90.00
_cell.angle_beta   90.00
_cell.angle_gamma   90.00
#
_symmetry.space_group_name_H-M   'P 1'
#
loop_
_entity.id
_entity.type
_entity.pdbx_description
1 polymer ?
#
loop_
_entity_poly.entity_id
_entity_poly.type
_entity_poly.pdbx_seq_one_letter_code
_entity_poly.pdbx_strand_id
1 'polypeptide(L)' 'KQWKITEEDWRNREKIEQYREAVEEMLHRTSTPFAPWTIVESNCKRYARVKVLETVCQALRKRVG' A
#
# COMPACT_ATOMS: atom_id res chain seq x y z
N LYS A 1 21.53 6.72 2.14
CA LYS A 1 20.22 6.95 1.48
C LYS A 1 19.71 8.39 1.68
N GLN A 2 20.58 9.36 1.95
CA GLN A 2 20.17 10.74 2.25
C GLN A 2 19.49 11.43 1.07
N TRP A 3 19.86 11.09 -0.17
CA TRP A 3 19.23 11.61 -1.39
C TRP A 3 17.72 11.34 -1.52
N LYS A 4 17.15 10.45 -0.69
CA LYS A 4 15.71 10.13 -0.68
C LYS A 4 14.90 10.99 0.29
N ILE A 5 15.54 11.75 1.17
CA ILE A 5 14.88 12.51 2.23
C ILE A 5 14.85 13.98 1.81
N THR A 6 13.67 14.60 1.86
CA THR A 6 13.46 16.02 1.55
C THR A 6 12.66 16.72 2.64
N GLU A 7 12.55 18.05 2.56
CA GLU A 7 11.70 18.85 3.45
C GLU A 7 10.21 18.45 3.38
N GLU A 8 9.80 17.79 2.29
CA GLU A 8 8.44 17.30 2.14
C GLU A 8 8.13 16.12 3.07
N ASP A 9 9.12 15.27 3.40
CA ASP A 9 8.92 14.15 4.32
C ASP A 9 8.50 14.64 5.73
N TRP A 10 9.04 15.77 6.18
CA TRP A 10 8.70 16.34 7.49
C TRP A 10 7.29 16.95 7.49
N ARG A 11 6.96 17.75 6.46
CA ARG A 11 5.61 18.31 6.28
C ARG A 11 4.55 17.21 6.15
N ASN A 12 4.86 16.10 5.47
CA ASN A 12 3.93 14.98 5.32
C ASN A 12 3.77 14.18 6.61
N ARG A 13 4.82 14.06 7.43
CA ARG A 13 4.72 13.43 8.76
C ARG A 13 3.81 14.18 9.72
N GLU A 14 3.83 15.51 9.68
CA GLU A 14 2.93 16.35 10.48
C GLU A 14 1.45 16.12 10.12
N LYS A 15 1.17 15.65 8.89
CA LYS A 15 -0.17 15.38 8.36
C LYS A 15 -0.58 13.91 8.46
N ILE A 16 0.08 13.11 9.30
CA ILE A 16 -0.15 11.64 9.33
C ILE A 16 -1.61 11.27 9.58
N GLU A 17 -2.32 12.00 10.45
CA GLU A 17 -3.74 11.72 10.73
C GLU A 17 -4.63 12.03 9.52
N GLN A 18 -4.37 13.13 8.80
CA GLN A 18 -5.09 13.47 7.57
C GLN A 18 -4.86 12.43 6.47
N TYR A 19 -3.64 11.91 6.35
CA TYR A 19 -3.34 10.81 5.42
C TYR A 19 -4.04 9.51 5.81
N ARG A 20 -4.20 9.21 7.11
CA ARG A 20 -4.93 8.03 7.57
C ARG A 20 -6.40 8.12 7.16
N GLU A 21 -7.06 9.22 7.46
CA GLU A 21 -8.47 9.46 7.07
C GLU A 21 -8.65 9.36 5.55
N ALA A 22 -7.78 10.01 4.78
CA ALA A 22 -7.84 9.98 3.32
C ALA A 22 -7.63 8.55 2.75
N VAL A 23 -6.72 7.77 3.32
CA VAL A 23 -6.48 6.38 2.91
C VAL A 23 -7.67 5.49 3.26
N GLU A 24 -8.26 5.64 4.45
CA GLU A 24 -9.46 4.90 4.84
C GLU A 24 -10.64 5.21 3.91
N GLU A 25 -10.90 6.48 3.60
CA GLU A 25 -11.94 6.87 2.66
C GLU A 25 -11.67 6.31 1.26
N MET A 26 -10.44 6.40 0.76
CA MET A 26 -10.04 5.85 -0.53
C MET A 26 -10.29 4.34 -0.60
N LEU A 27 -9.86 3.59 0.42
CA LEU A 27 -10.06 2.14 0.48
C LEU A 27 -11.54 1.78 0.50
N HIS A 28 -12.34 2.51 1.30
CA HIS A 28 -13.78 2.30 1.41
C HIS A 28 -14.50 2.54 0.07
N ARG A 29 -14.14 3.62 -0.65
CA ARG A 29 -14.84 4.03 -1.86
C ARG A 29 -14.38 3.34 -3.13
N THR A 30 -13.12 2.87 -3.17
CA THR A 30 -12.50 2.42 -4.43
C THR A 30 -12.08 0.95 -4.43
N SER A 31 -12.13 0.25 -3.30
CA SER A 31 -11.91 -1.19 -3.28
C SER A 31 -13.17 -1.92 -3.74
N THR A 32 -13.14 -2.46 -4.96
CA THR A 32 -14.31 -3.11 -5.58
C THR A 32 -14.08 -4.62 -5.76
N PRO A 33 -15.14 -5.42 -5.99
CA PRO A 33 -14.99 -6.86 -6.20
C PRO A 33 -14.11 -7.24 -7.41
N PHE A 34 -14.12 -6.44 -8.48
CA PHE A 34 -13.32 -6.69 -9.69
C PHE A 34 -11.94 -6.03 -9.65
N ALA A 35 -11.75 -5.00 -8.80
CA ALA A 35 -10.49 -4.31 -8.59
C ALA A 35 -10.28 -4.03 -7.08
N PRO A 36 -9.93 -5.06 -6.29
CA PRO A 36 -9.76 -4.91 -4.84
C PRO A 36 -8.40 -4.29 -4.50
N TRP A 37 -8.37 -3.45 -3.48
CA TRP A 37 -7.11 -3.04 -2.83
C TRP A 37 -6.63 -4.13 -1.86
N THR A 38 -5.31 -4.36 -1.79
CA THR A 38 -4.69 -5.26 -0.81
C THR A 38 -3.82 -4.48 0.16
N ILE A 39 -4.09 -4.61 1.47
CA ILE A 39 -3.29 -3.99 2.53
C ILE A 39 -2.05 -4.86 2.83
N VAL A 40 -0.88 -4.24 2.87
CA VAL A 40 0.42 -4.90 3.09
C VAL A 40 1.13 -4.27 4.29
N GLU A 41 1.38 -5.06 5.33
CA GLU A 41 2.09 -4.63 6.53
C GLU A 41 3.59 -4.48 6.22
N SER A 42 4.10 -3.25 6.30
CA SER A 42 5.42 -2.91 5.74
C SER A 42 6.54 -2.71 6.78
N ASN A 43 6.24 -2.87 8.08
CA ASN A 43 7.23 -2.76 9.15
C ASN A 43 8.42 -3.73 8.95
N CYS A 44 8.16 -4.96 8.48
CA CYS A 44 9.20 -5.87 8.02
C CYS A 44 9.32 -5.86 6.49
N LYS A 45 10.36 -5.20 5.96
CA LYS A 45 10.56 -5.03 4.51
C LYS A 45 10.68 -6.34 3.74
N ARG A 46 11.28 -7.37 4.33
CA ARG A 46 11.43 -8.69 3.68
C ARG A 46 10.06 -9.35 3.53
N TYR A 47 9.27 -9.38 4.60
CA TYR A 47 7.93 -9.93 4.61
C TYR A 47 7.03 -9.21 3.59
N ALA A 48 7.00 -7.87 3.61
CA ALA A 48 6.16 -7.08 2.71
C ALA A 48 6.43 -7.39 1.24
N ARG A 49 7.71 -7.54 0.85
CA ARG A 49 8.10 -7.91 -0.52
C ARG A 49 7.57 -9.29 -0.92
N VAL A 50 7.68 -10.27 -0.03
CA VAL A 50 7.18 -11.63 -0.28
C VAL A 50 5.66 -11.62 -0.42
N LYS A 51 4.94 -10.99 0.52
CA LYS A 51 3.48 -10.87 0.48
C LYS A 51 2.97 -10.23 -0.81
N VAL A 52 3.63 -9.16 -1.29
CA VAL A 52 3.28 -8.51 -2.56
C VAL A 52 3.45 -9.48 -3.74
N LEU A 53 4.59 -10.17 -3.84
CA LEU A 53 4.85 -11.12 -4.93
C LEU A 53 3.85 -12.28 -4.94
N GLU A 54 3.59 -12.86 -3.77
CA GLU A 54 2.61 -13.94 -3.62
C GLU A 54 1.21 -13.50 -4.03
N THR A 55 0.77 -12.32 -3.57
CA THR A 55 -0.55 -11.75 -3.89
C THR A 55 -0.72 -11.59 -5.40
N VAL A 56 0.27 -10.99 -6.08
CA VAL A 56 0.22 -10.78 -7.54
C VAL A 56 0.23 -12.10 -8.28
N CYS A 57 1.10 -13.04 -7.92
CA CYS A 57 1.14 -14.36 -8.55
C CYS A 57 -0.17 -15.12 -8.37
N GLN A 58 -0.81 -15.05 -7.19
CA GLN A 58 -2.09 -15.68 -6.95
C GLN A 58 -3.20 -15.06 -7.81
N ALA A 59 -3.25 -13.73 -7.92
CA ALA A 59 -4.22 -13.04 -8.76
C ALA A 59 -4.08 -13.42 -10.24
N LEU A 60 -2.84 -13.48 -10.75
CA LEU A 60 -2.58 -13.91 -12.13
C LEU A 60 -2.97 -15.36 -12.37
N ARG A 61 -2.63 -16.28 -11.44
CA ARG A 61 -3.01 -17.69 -11.54
C ARG A 61 -4.52 -17.88 -11.61
N LYS A 62 -5.30 -17.16 -10.79
CA LYS A 62 -6.77 -17.20 -10.81
C LYS A 62 -7.38 -16.68 -12.13
N ARG A 63 -6.64 -15.86 -12.89
CA ARG A 63 -7.15 -15.24 -14.12
C ARG A 63 -6.76 -16.02 -15.38
N VAL A 64 -5.59 -16.64 -15.37
CA VAL A 64 -5.02 -17.37 -16.51
C VAL A 64 -5.32 -18.87 -16.44
N GLY A 65 -5.38 -19.45 -15.24
CA GLY A 65 -5.82 -20.84 -15.04
C GLY A 65 -7.33 -20.92 -14.96
#